data_AF-A0A7Y2V0H9-F1
#
_entry.id   AF-A0A7Y2V0H9-F1
#
_cell.length_a   1.000
_cell.length_b   1.000
_cell.length_c   1.000
_cell.angle_alpha   90.00
_cell.angle_beta   90.00
_cell.angle_gamma   90.00
#
_symmetry.space_group_name_H-M   'P 1'
#
loop_
_entity.id
_entity.type
_entity.pdbx_description
1 polymer ?
#
loop_
_entity_poly.entity_id
_entity_poly.type
_entity_poly.pdbx_seq_one_letter_code
_entity_poly.pdbx_strand_id
1 'polypeptide(L)'
;MKIIKTISLLISCTFNMFSQDDIIAQDVRVEFISIKQISDTDKSKIIETIYKKNDTLVRLKPEINKDDLDYFCNCFKTDSITRIYQILAFTHKRKRHDDNSINQWNSNVVVYFDKFFEKKTIDKFKLFFKPLNKIKNLHVSYTKKIKDANYHILNSKNTIKNYENNDSIYSESFLTSKATYKLVNDNNNKYYSGKLLIDVDSLKDKSLILKKMKQLFFISLGQFQTNYFLGTKSLTSINYIETNRINSFDLMLLKLHYFKIHDFNFTRRKFRILKSKLKKHCS
;
A
#
# COMPACT_ATOMS: atom_id res chain seq x y z
N MET A 1 -21.72 -27.60 14.37
CA MET A 1 -21.15 -27.23 13.06
C MET A 1 -21.68 -25.85 12.66
N LYS A 2 -20.93 -24.78 12.91
CA LYS A 2 -21.38 -23.39 12.61
C LYS A 2 -20.95 -23.02 11.19
N ILE A 3 -21.92 -22.89 10.30
CA ILE A 3 -21.74 -22.42 8.93
C ILE A 3 -21.41 -20.93 8.98
N ILE A 4 -20.15 -20.57 8.76
CA ILE A 4 -19.74 -19.18 8.53
C ILE A 4 -20.20 -18.80 7.13
N LYS A 5 -21.28 -18.02 7.02
CA LYS A 5 -21.72 -17.40 5.76
C LYS A 5 -20.66 -16.39 5.31
N THR A 6 -19.92 -16.74 4.27
CA THR A 6 -19.01 -15.83 3.57
C THR A 6 -19.85 -14.79 2.80
N ILE A 7 -20.06 -13.62 3.39
CA ILE A 7 -20.68 -12.47 2.68
C ILE A 7 -19.65 -11.96 1.66
N SER A 8 -19.90 -12.24 0.38
CA SER A 8 -19.15 -11.64 -0.72
C SER A 8 -19.77 -10.29 -1.06
N LEU A 9 -19.33 -9.23 -0.35
CA LEU A 9 -19.70 -7.86 -0.72
C LEU A 9 -18.79 -7.42 -1.88
N LEU A 10 -19.32 -7.51 -3.11
CA LEU A 10 -18.69 -6.92 -4.30
C LEU A 10 -18.94 -5.40 -4.30
N ILE A 11 -18.13 -4.65 -3.55
CA ILE A 11 -18.10 -3.18 -3.65
C ILE A 11 -17.26 -2.83 -4.89
N SER A 12 -17.93 -2.61 -6.03
CA SER A 12 -17.30 -2.04 -7.20
C SER A 12 -17.05 -0.55 -6.96
N CYS A 13 -15.86 -0.22 -6.44
CA CYS A 13 -15.40 1.16 -6.36
C CYS A 13 -14.82 1.57 -7.73
N THR A 14 -15.71 1.96 -8.64
CA THR A 14 -15.40 2.53 -9.96
C THR A 14 -15.57 4.05 -9.91
N PHE A 15 -14.49 4.77 -10.20
CA PHE A 15 -14.48 6.22 -10.30
C PHE A 15 -15.03 6.59 -11.68
N ASN A 16 -16.25 7.10 -11.76
CA ASN A 16 -16.69 7.84 -12.93
C ASN A 16 -16.15 9.26 -12.75
N MET A 17 -15.09 9.63 -13.48
CA MET A 17 -14.65 11.03 -13.55
C MET A 17 -15.71 11.81 -14.33
N PHE A 18 -16.65 12.42 -13.62
CA PHE A 18 -17.41 13.53 -14.17
C PHE A 18 -16.64 14.80 -13.85
N SER A 19 -16.15 15.48 -14.90
CA SER A 19 -15.61 16.83 -14.81
C SER A 19 -16.76 17.78 -14.46
N GLN A 20 -16.77 18.24 -13.21
CA GLN A 20 -17.54 19.40 -12.74
C GLN A 20 -16.62 20.15 -11.78
N ASP A 21 -15.60 20.81 -12.32
CA ASP A 21 -14.53 21.41 -11.52
C ASP A 21 -14.93 22.67 -10.73
N ASP A 22 -16.13 23.25 -10.92
CA ASP A 22 -16.42 24.58 -10.34
C ASP A 22 -17.58 24.68 -9.34
N ILE A 23 -18.39 23.65 -9.10
CA ILE A 23 -19.61 23.82 -8.29
C ILE A 23 -19.52 23.19 -6.89
N ILE A 24 -18.60 22.25 -6.65
CA ILE A 24 -18.57 21.49 -5.39
C ILE A 24 -17.36 21.82 -4.48
N ALA A 25 -16.68 22.93 -4.74
CA ALA A 25 -15.72 23.51 -3.80
C ALA A 25 -16.38 24.21 -2.58
N GLN A 26 -17.71 24.32 -2.56
CA GLN A 26 -18.43 25.15 -1.58
C GLN A 26 -18.71 24.50 -0.20
N ASP A 27 -18.50 23.20 0.00
CA ASP A 27 -18.90 22.54 1.26
C ASP A 27 -17.76 21.97 2.11
N VAL A 28 -16.50 22.16 1.70
CA VAL A 28 -15.39 22.09 2.66
C VAL A 28 -15.32 23.46 3.31
N ARG A 29 -15.98 23.62 4.47
CA ARG A 29 -15.93 24.87 5.26
C ARG A 29 -14.53 25.46 5.21
N VAL A 30 -14.42 26.64 4.62
CA VAL A 30 -13.16 27.35 4.48
C VAL A 30 -12.75 27.85 5.87
N GLU A 31 -11.89 27.08 6.54
CA GLU A 31 -11.45 27.39 7.89
C GLU A 31 -10.23 28.30 7.85
N PHE A 32 -10.41 29.54 8.32
CA PHE A 32 -9.34 30.48 8.55
C PHE A 32 -8.85 30.34 9.99
N ILE A 33 -7.54 30.17 10.17
CA ILE A 33 -6.91 30.07 11.49
C ILE A 33 -5.99 31.26 11.73
N SER A 34 -5.83 31.64 13.00
CA SER A 34 -4.89 32.72 13.37
C SER A 34 -3.46 32.32 13.02
N ILE A 35 -2.69 33.22 12.41
CA ILE A 35 -1.27 33.02 12.07
C ILE A 35 -0.42 32.67 13.29
N LYS A 36 -0.86 33.10 14.47
CA LYS A 36 -0.20 32.84 15.76
C LYS A 36 -0.35 31.38 16.21
N GLN A 37 -1.34 30.65 15.67
CA GLN A 37 -1.62 29.25 16.02
C GLN A 37 -0.94 28.24 15.09
N ILE A 38 -0.20 28.73 14.09
CA ILE A 38 0.31 27.90 13.00
C ILE A 38 1.79 27.62 13.23
N SER A 39 2.17 26.36 13.03
CA SER A 39 3.59 25.98 13.10
C SER A 39 4.37 26.57 11.92
N ASP A 40 5.67 26.81 12.09
CA ASP A 40 6.53 27.30 11.01
C ASP A 40 6.53 26.38 9.78
N THR A 41 6.37 25.07 10.00
CA THR A 41 6.31 24.08 8.92
C THR A 41 5.04 24.21 8.05
N ASP A 42 3.95 24.70 8.63
CA ASP A 42 2.67 24.88 7.95
C ASP A 42 2.55 26.25 7.27
N LYS A 43 3.45 27.21 7.55
CA LYS A 43 3.49 28.51 6.85
C LYS A 43 3.66 28.35 5.34
N SER A 44 4.41 27.34 4.91
CA SER A 44 4.58 26.97 3.49
C SER A 44 3.29 26.52 2.79
N LYS A 45 2.24 26.21 3.57
CA LYS A 45 0.93 25.75 3.07
C LYS A 45 -0.10 26.87 3.04
N ILE A 46 0.26 28.10 3.39
CA ILE A 46 -0.65 29.24 3.34
C ILE A 46 -1.02 29.52 1.88
N ILE A 47 -2.32 29.49 1.59
CA ILE A 47 -2.87 29.81 0.26
C ILE A 47 -3.59 31.16 0.25
N GLU A 48 -3.95 31.68 1.41
CA GLU A 48 -4.65 32.96 1.52
C GLU A 48 -4.36 33.58 2.89
N THR A 49 -4.29 34.91 2.93
CA THR A 49 -4.00 35.68 4.14
C THR A 49 -4.98 36.84 4.25
N ILE A 50 -5.59 37.01 5.42
CA ILE A 50 -6.49 38.11 5.77
C ILE A 50 -5.87 38.88 6.92
N TYR A 51 -5.51 40.13 6.68
CA TYR A 51 -5.00 41.03 7.70
C TYR A 51 -6.16 41.70 8.44
N LYS A 52 -6.20 41.55 9.76
CA LYS A 52 -7.08 42.29 10.67
C LYS A 52 -6.24 43.17 11.58
N LYS A 53 -6.86 44.20 12.16
CA LYS A 53 -6.18 45.19 13.01
C LYS A 53 -5.30 44.58 14.13
N ASN A 54 -5.71 43.43 14.70
CA ASN A 54 -5.04 42.79 15.84
C ASN A 54 -4.57 41.35 15.57
N ASP A 55 -4.86 40.81 14.39
CA ASP A 55 -4.50 39.44 14.04
C ASP A 55 -4.39 39.25 12.52
N THR A 56 -3.67 38.22 12.10
CA THR A 56 -3.67 37.78 10.71
C THR A 56 -4.29 36.40 10.67
N LEU A 57 -5.35 36.24 9.88
CA LEU A 57 -5.94 34.93 9.64
C LEU A 57 -5.36 34.38 8.34
N VAL A 58 -5.13 33.08 8.27
CA VAL A 58 -4.68 32.44 7.04
C VAL A 58 -5.53 31.23 6.72
N ARG A 59 -5.62 30.94 5.44
CA ARG A 59 -6.15 29.68 4.92
C ARG A 59 -4.98 28.79 4.54
N LEU A 60 -4.98 27.57 5.06
CA LEU A 60 -4.02 26.55 4.65
C LEU A 60 -4.56 25.73 3.48
N LYS A 61 -3.66 25.27 2.60
CA LYS A 61 -3.98 24.27 1.58
C LYS A 61 -4.56 23.03 2.28
N PRO A 62 -5.76 22.58 1.91
CA PRO A 62 -6.36 21.44 2.57
C PRO A 62 -5.49 20.20 2.35
N GLU A 63 -5.28 19.42 3.42
CA GLU A 63 -4.51 18.18 3.37
C GLU A 63 -5.20 17.15 2.47
N ILE A 64 -6.52 17.25 2.26
CA ILE A 64 -7.35 16.34 1.47
C ILE A 64 -8.19 17.18 0.51
N ASN A 65 -8.11 16.90 -0.78
CA ASN A 65 -9.00 17.54 -1.76
C ASN A 65 -10.33 16.78 -1.84
N LYS A 66 -11.30 17.35 -2.55
CA LYS A 66 -12.63 16.76 -2.68
C LYS A 66 -12.58 15.36 -3.30
N ASP A 67 -11.78 15.15 -4.35
CA ASP A 67 -11.64 13.83 -4.98
C ASP A 67 -11.11 12.76 -4.02
N ASP A 68 -10.13 13.11 -3.17
CA ASP A 68 -9.59 12.22 -2.14
C ASP A 68 -10.68 11.86 -1.12
N LEU A 69 -11.50 12.84 -0.72
CA LEU A 69 -12.63 12.62 0.19
C LEU A 69 -13.71 11.74 -0.45
N ASP A 70 -14.16 12.08 -1.65
CA ASP A 70 -15.17 11.32 -2.41
C ASP A 70 -14.70 9.88 -2.63
N TYR A 71 -13.42 9.69 -2.99
CA TYR A 71 -12.80 8.38 -3.10
C TYR A 71 -12.83 7.62 -1.76
N PHE A 72 -12.45 8.29 -0.66
CA PHE A 72 -12.43 7.67 0.65
C PHE A 72 -13.83 7.25 1.11
N CYS A 73 -14.80 8.16 1.01
CA CYS A 73 -16.18 7.92 1.40
C CYS A 73 -16.84 6.82 0.55
N ASN A 74 -16.52 6.73 -0.73
CA ASN A 74 -17.06 5.68 -1.59
C ASN A 74 -16.41 4.32 -1.34
N CYS A 75 -15.09 4.26 -1.15
CA CYS A 75 -14.37 2.99 -1.09
C CYS A 75 -14.19 2.41 0.32
N PHE A 76 -14.29 3.23 1.37
CA PHE A 76 -13.95 2.83 2.74
C PHE A 76 -15.08 3.12 3.75
N LYS A 77 -16.34 2.91 3.32
CA LYS A 77 -17.54 3.07 4.15
C LYS A 77 -17.50 2.25 5.44
N THR A 78 -16.92 1.04 5.38
CA THR A 78 -16.89 0.12 6.52
C THR A 78 -15.58 0.21 7.30
N ASP A 79 -15.69 0.11 8.63
CA ASP A 79 -14.51 0.14 9.51
C ASP A 79 -13.62 -1.10 9.42
N SER A 80 -14.14 -2.20 8.90
CA SER A 80 -13.42 -3.48 8.87
C SER A 80 -12.12 -3.40 8.06
N ILE A 81 -12.17 -2.88 6.83
CA ILE A 81 -10.99 -2.78 5.97
C ILE A 81 -9.94 -1.83 6.55
N THR A 82 -10.36 -0.68 7.10
CA THR A 82 -9.43 0.30 7.69
C THR A 82 -8.81 -0.19 9.00
N ARG A 83 -9.50 -1.06 9.75
CA ARG A 83 -8.94 -1.72 10.94
C ARG A 83 -7.92 -2.78 10.55
N ILE A 84 -8.22 -3.61 9.55
CA ILE A 84 -7.29 -4.62 9.06
C ILE A 84 -6.06 -3.96 8.43
N TYR A 85 -6.26 -2.93 7.61
CA TYR A 85 -5.17 -2.15 7.04
C TYR A 85 -4.20 -1.60 8.10
N GLN A 86 -4.74 -1.10 9.22
CA GLN A 86 -3.89 -0.64 10.33
C GLN A 86 -2.98 -1.72 10.88
N ILE A 87 -3.48 -2.96 10.99
CA ILE A 87 -2.72 -4.10 11.49
C ILE A 87 -1.63 -4.49 10.47
N LEU A 88 -1.96 -4.51 9.18
CA LEU A 88 -1.05 -4.98 8.15
C LEU A 88 0.01 -3.95 7.74
N ALA A 89 -0.33 -2.66 7.70
CA ALA A 89 0.55 -1.62 7.14
C ALA A 89 1.42 -0.91 8.20
N PHE A 90 0.97 -0.80 9.45
CA PHE A 90 1.68 -0.05 10.50
C PHE A 90 2.40 -0.99 11.47
N THR A 91 3.46 -1.63 10.96
CA THR A 91 4.12 -2.74 11.61
C THR A 91 5.27 -2.30 12.52
N HIS A 92 5.56 -3.09 13.56
CA HIS A 92 6.42 -2.75 14.69
C HIS A 92 7.87 -2.45 14.29
N LYS A 93 8.22 -1.17 14.23
CA LYS A 93 9.54 -0.72 14.69
C LYS A 93 9.48 -0.79 16.23
N ARG A 94 10.61 -1.03 16.91
CA ARG A 94 10.74 -1.24 18.39
C ARG A 94 10.27 -0.06 19.29
N LYS A 95 9.30 0.74 18.84
CA LYS A 95 8.74 1.95 19.46
C LYS A 95 7.29 1.70 19.88
N ARG A 96 6.68 2.71 20.53
CA ARG A 96 5.25 2.72 20.82
C ARG A 96 4.45 2.48 19.53
N HIS A 97 3.43 1.65 19.62
CA HIS A 97 2.64 1.18 18.47
C HIS A 97 2.00 2.31 17.63
N ASP A 98 1.73 3.47 18.22
CA ASP A 98 1.19 4.64 17.51
C ASP A 98 2.19 5.39 16.63
N ASP A 99 3.49 5.17 16.85
CA ASP A 99 4.59 5.78 16.09
C ASP A 99 5.05 4.90 14.91
N ASN A 100 4.47 3.70 14.76
CA ASN A 100 4.65 2.90 13.56
C ASN A 100 4.19 3.71 12.34
N SER A 101 4.95 3.61 11.27
CA SER A 101 4.78 4.39 10.05
C SER A 101 4.70 3.49 8.85
N ILE A 102 3.92 3.92 7.86
CA ILE A 102 3.95 3.28 6.55
C ILE A 102 5.13 3.80 5.74
N ASN A 103 5.57 2.95 4.84
CA ASN A 103 6.44 3.33 3.74
C ASN A 103 5.66 3.16 2.44
N GLN A 104 5.87 4.06 1.47
CA GLN A 104 5.13 4.06 0.19
C GLN A 104 6.08 4.19 -0.98
N TRP A 105 5.76 3.58 -2.12
CA TRP A 105 6.36 3.98 -3.39
C TRP A 105 5.83 5.35 -3.80
N ASN A 106 6.70 6.31 -4.12
CA ASN A 106 6.33 7.63 -4.64
C ASN A 106 6.67 7.79 -6.13
N SER A 107 7.11 6.71 -6.78
CA SER A 107 7.47 6.65 -8.19
C SER A 107 6.83 5.42 -8.82
N ASN A 108 6.78 5.41 -10.15
CA ASN A 108 6.34 4.25 -10.90
C ASN A 108 7.23 3.04 -10.54
N VAL A 109 6.61 1.90 -10.22
CA VAL A 109 7.33 0.65 -9.98
C VAL A 109 7.61 0.00 -11.34
N VAL A 110 8.85 0.06 -11.80
CA VAL A 110 9.29 -0.54 -13.06
C VAL A 110 10.03 -1.83 -12.75
N VAL A 111 9.40 -2.96 -13.09
CA VAL A 111 9.86 -4.30 -12.70
C VAL A 111 10.68 -4.94 -13.82
N TYR A 112 11.89 -5.37 -13.50
CA TYR A 112 12.71 -6.27 -14.31
C TYR A 112 12.65 -7.70 -13.75
N PHE A 113 12.59 -8.68 -14.65
CA PHE A 113 12.70 -10.10 -14.32
C PHE A 113 14.01 -10.64 -14.86
N ASP A 114 14.71 -11.41 -14.05
CA ASP A 114 15.86 -12.20 -14.50
C ASP A 114 15.44 -13.18 -15.60
N LYS A 115 16.33 -13.37 -16.58
CA LYS A 115 16.15 -14.31 -17.70
C LYS A 115 16.03 -15.76 -17.22
N PHE A 116 16.45 -16.05 -16.00
CA PHE A 116 16.29 -17.35 -15.36
C PHE A 116 14.81 -17.78 -15.28
N PHE A 117 13.87 -16.85 -15.10
CA PHE A 117 12.45 -17.21 -14.97
C PHE A 117 11.82 -17.50 -16.34
N GLU A 118 11.08 -18.60 -16.42
CA GLU A 118 10.32 -18.96 -17.62
C GLU A 118 9.35 -17.85 -18.03
N LYS A 119 9.26 -17.60 -19.35
CA LYS A 119 8.35 -16.61 -19.93
C LYS A 119 6.90 -16.80 -19.47
N LYS A 120 6.43 -18.05 -19.40
CA LYS A 120 5.07 -18.40 -18.94
C LYS A 120 4.80 -17.94 -17.50
N THR A 121 5.78 -18.08 -16.61
CA THR A 121 5.69 -17.62 -15.22
C THR A 121 5.65 -16.10 -15.13
N ILE A 122 6.51 -15.42 -15.90
CA ILE A 122 6.52 -13.96 -16.00
C ILE A 122 5.19 -13.43 -16.54
N ASP A 123 4.66 -14.01 -17.61
CA ASP A 123 3.41 -13.56 -18.23
C ASP A 123 2.20 -13.75 -17.29
N LYS A 124 2.14 -14.88 -16.57
CA LYS A 124 1.13 -15.09 -15.52
C LYS A 124 1.23 -14.06 -14.39
N PHE A 125 2.45 -13.72 -13.97
CA PHE A 125 2.67 -12.69 -12.95
C PHE A 125 2.19 -11.31 -13.44
N LYS A 126 2.57 -10.91 -14.66
CA LYS A 126 2.16 -9.62 -15.26
C LYS A 126 0.65 -9.53 -15.38
N LEU A 127 0.01 -10.59 -15.87
CA LEU A 127 -1.45 -10.63 -16.00
C LEU A 127 -2.15 -10.51 -14.64
N PHE A 128 -1.63 -11.20 -13.63
CA PHE A 128 -2.19 -11.17 -12.28
C PHE A 128 -2.18 -9.76 -11.67
N PHE A 129 -1.12 -8.99 -11.89
CA PHE A 129 -0.97 -7.62 -11.35
C PHE A 129 -1.44 -6.50 -12.30
N LYS A 130 -1.91 -6.82 -13.51
CA LYS A 130 -2.52 -5.84 -14.43
C LYS A 130 -3.57 -4.93 -13.77
N PRO A 131 -4.45 -5.42 -12.85
CA PRO A 131 -5.43 -4.56 -12.19
C PRO A 131 -4.83 -3.44 -11.32
N LEU A 132 -3.55 -3.51 -10.92
CA LEU A 132 -2.92 -2.50 -10.07
C LEU A 132 -2.83 -1.13 -10.76
N ASN A 133 -2.78 -1.08 -12.09
CA ASN A 133 -2.72 0.17 -12.86
C ASN A 133 -4.01 1.01 -12.79
N LYS A 134 -5.05 0.50 -12.10
CA LYS A 134 -6.27 1.25 -11.79
C LYS A 134 -6.25 1.90 -10.40
N ILE A 135 -5.17 1.73 -9.63
CA ILE A 135 -5.04 2.26 -8.28
C ILE A 135 -4.41 3.66 -8.38
N LYS A 136 -5.09 4.67 -7.83
CA LYS A 136 -4.59 6.04 -7.75
C LYS A 136 -3.20 6.04 -7.08
N ASN A 137 -2.26 6.81 -7.62
CA ASN A 137 -0.88 6.95 -7.14
C ASN A 137 -0.04 5.66 -7.08
N LEU A 138 -0.46 4.59 -7.76
CA LEU A 138 0.34 3.38 -7.92
C LEU A 138 0.33 2.95 -9.38
N HIS A 139 1.51 2.95 -10.00
CA HIS A 139 1.68 2.48 -11.37
C HIS A 139 2.76 1.40 -11.41
N VAL A 140 2.43 0.25 -11.99
CA VAL A 140 3.34 -0.87 -12.15
C VAL A 140 3.54 -1.13 -13.64
N SER A 141 4.80 -1.13 -14.06
CA SER A 141 5.20 -1.42 -15.43
C SER A 141 6.34 -2.42 -15.46
N TYR A 142 6.67 -2.92 -16.65
CA TYR A 142 7.63 -3.99 -16.84
C TYR A 142 8.63 -3.64 -17.93
N THR A 143 9.90 -3.93 -17.70
CA THR A 143 10.97 -3.70 -18.68
C THR A 143 11.82 -4.95 -18.89
N LYS A 144 12.42 -5.07 -20.07
CA LYS A 144 13.45 -6.08 -20.37
C LYS A 144 14.86 -5.58 -20.04
N LYS A 145 15.04 -4.28 -19.79
CA LYS A 145 16.34 -3.65 -19.55
C LYS A 145 16.52 -3.43 -18.06
N ILE A 146 17.50 -4.10 -17.46
CA ILE A 146 17.77 -4.01 -16.02
C ILE A 146 17.99 -2.58 -15.53
N LYS A 147 18.68 -1.75 -16.34
CA LYS A 147 18.99 -0.35 -16.02
C LYS A 147 17.78 0.59 -15.97
N ASP A 148 16.67 0.19 -16.58
CA ASP A 148 15.44 1.01 -16.62
C ASP A 148 14.48 0.63 -15.48
N ALA A 149 14.83 -0.37 -14.66
CA ALA A 149 14.01 -0.86 -13.56
C ALA A 149 14.46 -0.28 -12.22
N ASN A 150 13.49 -0.02 -11.34
CA ASN A 150 13.73 0.25 -9.94
C ASN A 150 13.33 -0.92 -9.02
N TYR A 151 12.67 -1.94 -9.58
CA TYR A 151 12.35 -3.18 -8.87
C TYR A 151 12.87 -4.40 -9.64
N HIS A 152 13.64 -5.25 -8.97
CA HIS A 152 14.24 -6.43 -9.60
C HIS A 152 13.71 -7.73 -8.99
N ILE A 153 13.21 -8.64 -9.83
CA ILE A 153 12.87 -10.01 -9.43
C ILE A 153 13.94 -10.95 -10.00
N LEU A 154 14.77 -11.51 -9.12
CA LEU A 154 16.00 -12.21 -9.48
C LEU A 154 16.06 -13.62 -8.93
N ASN A 155 16.72 -14.53 -9.66
CA ASN A 155 17.20 -15.78 -9.06
C ASN A 155 18.36 -15.45 -8.11
N SER A 156 18.35 -16.01 -6.92
CA SER A 156 19.42 -15.83 -5.95
C SER A 156 20.63 -16.67 -6.36
N LYS A 157 21.81 -16.05 -6.45
CA LYS A 157 23.08 -16.78 -6.59
C LYS A 157 23.53 -17.46 -5.30
N ASN A 158 22.96 -17.04 -4.18
CA ASN A 158 23.29 -17.54 -2.84
C ASN A 158 22.14 -18.41 -2.34
N THR A 159 22.50 -19.46 -1.60
CA THR A 159 21.52 -20.29 -0.92
C THR A 159 20.71 -19.46 0.08
N ILE A 160 19.40 -19.42 -0.12
CA ILE A 160 18.46 -18.88 0.87
C ILE A 160 17.94 -20.07 1.67
N LYS A 161 18.03 -20.01 3.01
CA LYS A 161 17.51 -21.10 3.85
C LYS A 161 15.98 -21.05 3.93
N ASN A 162 15.39 -22.09 4.49
CA ASN A 162 14.01 -21.98 4.95
C ASN A 162 13.95 -20.93 6.05
N TYR A 163 12.78 -20.30 6.20
CA TYR A 163 12.60 -19.37 7.30
C TYR A 163 12.61 -20.14 8.62
N GLU A 164 13.35 -19.62 9.58
CA GLU A 164 13.51 -20.20 10.91
C GLU A 164 13.09 -19.13 11.93
N ASN A 165 12.26 -19.51 12.90
CA ASN A 165 12.09 -18.75 14.14
C ASN A 165 12.65 -19.58 15.30
N ASN A 166 12.66 -19.03 16.51
CA ASN A 166 13.27 -19.67 17.68
C ASN A 166 12.81 -21.11 17.95
N ASP A 167 11.61 -21.49 17.48
CA ASP A 167 10.95 -22.75 17.83
C ASP A 167 10.63 -23.65 16.62
N SER A 168 10.88 -23.20 15.38
CA SER A 168 10.48 -23.97 14.19
C SER A 168 11.21 -23.57 12.90
N ILE A 169 11.51 -24.59 12.08
CA ILE A 169 11.89 -24.43 10.68
C ILE A 169 10.62 -24.52 9.84
N TYR A 170 10.31 -23.46 9.12
CA TYR A 170 9.12 -23.42 8.28
C TYR A 170 9.33 -24.25 7.01
N SER A 171 8.23 -24.82 6.51
CA SER A 171 8.27 -25.54 5.24
C SER A 171 8.64 -24.61 4.08
N GLU A 172 9.05 -25.22 2.97
CA GLU A 172 9.37 -24.50 1.74
C GLU A 172 8.17 -23.68 1.22
N SER A 173 6.94 -24.11 1.54
CA SER A 173 5.71 -23.42 1.16
C SER A 173 5.53 -22.05 1.84
N PHE A 174 6.23 -21.81 2.96
CA PHE A 174 6.19 -20.53 3.66
C PHE A 174 6.81 -19.42 2.82
N LEU A 175 6.22 -18.22 2.87
CA LEU A 175 6.49 -17.17 1.89
C LEU A 175 7.96 -16.71 1.84
N THR A 176 8.66 -16.65 2.98
CA THR A 176 10.08 -16.27 3.07
C THR A 176 11.05 -17.46 3.15
N SER A 177 10.57 -18.70 3.08
CA SER A 177 11.46 -19.84 2.88
C SER A 177 12.00 -19.80 1.46
N LYS A 178 13.31 -19.92 1.27
CA LYS A 178 13.96 -19.90 -0.06
C LYS A 178 13.73 -18.63 -0.89
N ALA A 179 13.20 -17.58 -0.28
CA ALA A 179 12.92 -16.32 -0.96
C ALA A 179 12.92 -15.15 0.02
N THR A 180 13.28 -13.97 -0.45
CA THR A 180 13.28 -12.76 0.37
C THR A 180 13.06 -11.53 -0.50
N TYR A 181 12.80 -10.39 0.12
CA TYR A 181 12.82 -9.11 -0.57
C TYR A 181 13.54 -8.07 0.28
N LYS A 182 14.12 -7.07 -0.37
CA LYS A 182 14.75 -5.91 0.25
C LYS A 182 14.23 -4.66 -0.43
N LEU A 183 13.94 -3.65 0.36
CA LEU A 183 13.51 -2.34 -0.10
C LEU A 183 14.51 -1.30 0.37
N VAL A 184 14.71 -0.27 -0.44
CA VAL A 184 15.51 0.90 -0.10
C VAL A 184 14.58 2.10 -0.11
N ASN A 185 14.62 2.86 0.99
CA ASN A 185 13.81 4.05 1.19
C ASN A 185 14.67 5.28 1.48
N ASP A 186 14.09 6.45 1.24
CA ASP A 186 14.64 7.73 1.68
C ASP A 186 14.29 8.03 3.15
N ASN A 187 14.75 9.19 3.62
CA ASN A 187 14.49 9.66 4.99
C ASN A 187 13.00 9.94 5.28
N ASN A 188 12.16 10.03 4.23
CA ASN A 188 10.73 10.27 4.30
C ASN A 188 9.92 8.97 4.16
N ASN A 189 10.56 7.81 4.33
CA ASN A 189 9.94 6.50 4.19
C ASN A 189 9.37 6.24 2.77
N LYS A 190 9.98 6.83 1.73
CA LYS A 190 9.60 6.59 0.34
C LYS A 190 10.51 5.58 -0.33
N TYR A 191 9.91 4.53 -0.88
CA TYR A 191 10.64 3.54 -1.65
C TYR A 191 11.02 4.08 -3.02
N TYR A 192 12.29 3.93 -3.35
CA TYR A 192 12.82 4.23 -4.68
C TYR A 192 13.52 3.02 -5.32
N SER A 193 13.79 1.95 -4.56
CA SER A 193 14.35 0.71 -5.11
C SER A 193 13.91 -0.52 -4.32
N GLY A 194 13.78 -1.64 -5.02
CA GLY A 194 13.41 -2.92 -4.43
C GLY A 194 14.03 -4.09 -5.17
N LYS A 195 14.27 -5.19 -4.44
CA LYS A 195 14.62 -6.46 -5.04
C LYS A 195 13.93 -7.62 -4.34
N LEU A 196 13.43 -8.57 -5.10
CA LEU A 196 12.90 -9.85 -4.68
C LEU A 196 13.88 -10.92 -5.17
N LEU A 197 14.38 -11.73 -4.25
CA LEU A 197 15.30 -12.82 -4.53
C LEU A 197 14.58 -14.15 -4.26
N ILE A 198 14.64 -15.09 -5.19
CA ILE A 198 14.16 -16.46 -5.01
C ILE A 198 15.35 -17.37 -5.30
N ASP A 199 15.70 -18.25 -4.39
CA ASP A 199 16.67 -19.31 -4.63
C ASP A 199 15.96 -20.45 -5.35
N VAL A 200 15.83 -20.31 -6.67
CA VAL A 200 15.03 -21.24 -7.46
C VAL A 200 15.69 -22.61 -7.49
N ASP A 201 17.02 -22.68 -7.53
CA ASP A 201 17.74 -23.94 -7.62
C ASP A 201 17.51 -24.82 -6.40
N SER A 202 17.44 -24.23 -5.19
CA SER A 202 17.18 -25.00 -3.97
C SER A 202 15.70 -25.25 -3.64
N LEU A 203 14.77 -24.74 -4.45
CA LEU A 203 13.35 -25.11 -4.35
C LEU A 203 13.13 -26.54 -4.88
N LYS A 204 12.55 -27.42 -4.05
CA LYS A 204 12.11 -28.76 -4.47
C LYS A 204 10.84 -28.67 -5.31
N ASP A 205 9.91 -27.81 -4.92
CA ASP A 205 8.66 -27.60 -5.64
C ASP A 205 8.71 -26.31 -6.46
N LYS A 206 8.98 -26.45 -7.76
CA LYS A 206 9.04 -25.31 -8.70
C LYS A 206 7.68 -24.61 -8.88
N SER A 207 6.55 -25.23 -8.52
CA SER A 207 5.24 -24.58 -8.58
C SER A 207 5.13 -23.41 -7.59
N LEU A 208 5.96 -23.39 -6.54
CA LEU A 208 5.99 -22.34 -5.53
C LEU A 208 6.60 -21.02 -6.04
N ILE A 209 7.32 -21.02 -7.16
CA ILE A 209 8.00 -19.82 -7.68
C ILE A 209 6.98 -18.70 -7.92
N LEU A 210 5.93 -18.97 -8.70
CA LEU A 210 4.92 -17.96 -9.01
C LEU A 210 4.18 -17.48 -7.76
N LYS A 211 3.86 -18.42 -6.85
CA LYS A 211 3.22 -18.10 -5.56
C LYS A 211 4.07 -17.12 -4.75
N LYS A 212 5.37 -17.41 -4.59
CA LYS A 212 6.32 -16.57 -3.85
C LYS A 212 6.52 -15.21 -4.51
N MET A 213 6.68 -15.18 -5.84
CA MET A 213 6.75 -13.94 -6.61
C MET A 213 5.53 -13.05 -6.31
N LYS A 214 4.32 -13.60 -6.42
CA LYS A 214 3.07 -12.86 -6.19
C LYS A 214 2.98 -12.32 -4.77
N GLN A 215 3.17 -13.16 -3.75
CA GLN A 215 3.04 -12.73 -2.36
C GLN A 215 4.08 -11.70 -1.97
N LEU A 216 5.36 -11.97 -2.22
CA LEU A 216 6.46 -11.09 -1.81
C LEU A 216 6.42 -9.76 -2.56
N PHE A 217 6.07 -9.77 -3.86
CA PHE A 217 5.89 -8.52 -4.60
C PHE A 217 4.76 -7.69 -4.00
N PHE A 218 3.58 -8.27 -3.78
CA PHE A 218 2.45 -7.55 -3.18
C PHE A 218 2.78 -7.00 -1.79
N ILE A 219 3.39 -7.81 -0.94
CA ILE A 219 3.83 -7.40 0.40
C ILE A 219 4.80 -6.21 0.29
N SER A 220 5.75 -6.26 -0.64
CA SER A 220 6.74 -5.20 -0.83
C SER A 220 6.17 -3.88 -1.36
N LEU A 221 4.95 -3.88 -1.90
CA LEU A 221 4.28 -2.64 -2.33
C LEU A 221 3.81 -1.81 -1.13
N GLY A 222 3.44 -2.40 0.00
CA GLY A 222 2.97 -1.65 1.18
C GLY A 222 3.76 -1.94 2.45
N GLN A 223 4.82 -2.76 2.36
CA GLN A 223 5.46 -3.42 3.49
C GLN A 223 4.46 -4.16 4.39
N PHE A 224 3.47 -4.81 3.78
CA PHE A 224 2.38 -5.43 4.52
C PHE A 224 2.88 -6.62 5.34
N GLN A 225 2.44 -6.69 6.59
CA GLN A 225 2.56 -7.91 7.38
C GLN A 225 1.62 -8.99 6.86
N THR A 226 1.99 -10.23 7.14
CA THR A 226 1.14 -11.39 6.89
C THR A 226 0.38 -11.79 8.14
N ASN A 227 -0.79 -12.40 7.97
CA ASN A 227 -1.67 -12.76 9.07
C ASN A 227 -2.38 -14.10 8.82
N TYR A 228 -2.37 -14.99 9.81
CA TYR A 228 -3.00 -16.32 9.73
C TYR A 228 -4.54 -16.27 9.68
N PHE A 229 -5.15 -15.21 10.19
CA PHE A 229 -6.61 -15.06 10.25
C PHE A 229 -7.23 -14.54 8.95
N LEU A 230 -6.41 -14.22 7.95
CA LEU A 230 -6.90 -13.79 6.64
C LEU A 230 -7.19 -14.98 5.74
N GLY A 231 -8.27 -14.87 4.96
CA GLY A 231 -8.67 -15.91 4.03
C GLY A 231 -7.53 -16.30 3.07
N THR A 232 -7.46 -17.59 2.74
CA THR A 232 -6.37 -18.21 1.96
C THR A 232 -6.21 -17.65 0.54
N LYS A 233 -7.14 -16.81 0.06
CA LYS A 233 -7.02 -16.12 -1.24
C LYS A 233 -6.33 -14.75 -1.14
N SER A 234 -6.05 -14.24 0.06
CA SER A 234 -5.33 -12.98 0.24
C SER A 234 -3.82 -13.19 0.13
N LEU A 235 -3.13 -12.31 -0.58
CA LEU A 235 -1.67 -12.32 -0.70
C LEU A 235 -0.95 -12.04 0.64
N THR A 236 -1.67 -11.44 1.60
CA THR A 236 -1.19 -11.23 2.98
C THR A 236 -1.56 -12.38 3.93
N SER A 237 -2.23 -13.42 3.44
CA SER A 237 -2.44 -14.64 4.23
C SER A 237 -1.16 -15.47 4.27
N ILE A 238 -0.83 -16.01 5.44
CA ILE A 238 0.29 -16.95 5.58
C ILE A 238 -0.03 -18.27 4.87
N ASN A 239 -1.32 -18.62 4.79
CA ASN A 239 -1.82 -19.83 4.15
C ASN A 239 -2.32 -19.55 2.72
N TYR A 240 -1.71 -18.59 2.02
CA TYR A 240 -2.12 -18.22 0.67
C TYR A 240 -2.10 -19.43 -0.28
N ILE A 241 -3.18 -19.59 -1.04
CA ILE A 241 -3.30 -20.55 -2.14
C ILE A 241 -3.22 -19.75 -3.43
N GLU A 242 -2.41 -20.23 -4.38
CA GLU A 242 -2.20 -19.55 -5.66
C GLU A 242 -3.52 -19.35 -6.40
N THR A 243 -3.75 -18.12 -6.86
CA THR A 243 -4.94 -17.75 -7.63
C THR A 243 -4.56 -17.07 -8.93
N ASN A 244 -5.44 -17.19 -9.93
CA ASN A 244 -5.27 -16.55 -11.24
C ASN A 244 -5.56 -15.04 -11.24
N ARG A 245 -6.22 -14.52 -10.20
CA ARG A 245 -6.58 -13.10 -10.06
C ARG A 245 -6.31 -12.62 -8.65
N ILE A 246 -5.89 -11.37 -8.52
CA ILE A 246 -5.77 -10.68 -7.25
C ILE A 246 -7.16 -10.54 -6.60
N ASN A 247 -7.24 -10.81 -5.28
CA ASN A 247 -8.47 -10.70 -4.53
C ASN A 247 -8.90 -9.23 -4.39
N SER A 248 -10.20 -8.96 -4.40
CA SER A 248 -10.76 -7.61 -4.15
C SER A 248 -10.30 -7.04 -2.79
N PHE A 249 -10.13 -7.89 -1.78
CA PHE A 249 -9.59 -7.48 -0.48
C PHE A 249 -8.18 -6.90 -0.60
N ASP A 250 -7.28 -7.60 -1.30
CA ASP A 250 -5.89 -7.15 -1.50
C ASP A 250 -5.84 -5.84 -2.32
N LEU A 251 -6.72 -5.71 -3.33
CA LEU A 251 -6.89 -4.47 -4.06
C LEU A 251 -7.37 -3.32 -3.16
N MET A 252 -8.32 -3.58 -2.24
CA MET A 252 -8.77 -2.57 -1.28
C MET A 252 -7.66 -2.13 -0.32
N LEU A 253 -6.79 -3.04 0.11
CA LEU A 253 -5.62 -2.70 0.93
C LEU A 253 -4.69 -1.74 0.19
N LEU A 254 -4.34 -2.02 -1.05
CA LEU A 254 -3.50 -1.13 -1.86
C LEU A 254 -4.20 0.19 -2.17
N LYS A 255 -5.51 0.16 -2.50
CA LYS A 255 -6.31 1.37 -2.71
C LYS A 255 -6.29 2.27 -1.48
N LEU A 256 -6.37 1.71 -0.27
CA LEU A 256 -6.28 2.48 0.98
C LEU A 256 -4.85 2.89 1.31
N HIS A 257 -3.86 2.11 0.88
CA HIS A 257 -2.45 2.46 1.08
C HIS A 257 -2.00 3.62 0.17
N TYR A 258 -2.54 3.67 -1.05
CA TYR A 258 -2.12 4.57 -2.10
C TYR A 258 -3.14 5.67 -2.43
N PHE A 259 -4.28 5.75 -1.73
CA PHE A 259 -5.24 6.84 -1.98
C PHE A 259 -4.59 8.22 -1.90
N LYS A 260 -3.56 8.35 -1.05
CA LYS A 260 -2.71 9.53 -0.93
C LYS A 260 -1.24 9.15 -0.70
N ILE A 261 -0.32 9.85 -1.37
CA ILE A 261 1.12 9.83 -1.04
C ILE A 261 1.40 10.94 -0.03
N HIS A 262 2.02 10.59 1.09
CA HIS A 262 2.31 11.56 2.17
C HIS A 262 3.75 12.05 2.11
N ASP A 263 4.01 13.36 1.99
CA ASP A 263 5.39 13.90 1.89
C ASP A 263 6.17 13.87 3.22
N PHE A 264 5.60 13.25 4.25
CA PHE A 264 6.15 13.17 5.59
C PHE A 264 5.93 11.78 6.16
N ASN A 265 6.62 11.50 7.27
CA ASN A 265 6.45 10.26 8.00
C ASN A 265 4.99 10.10 8.52
N PHE A 266 4.23 9.20 7.87
CA PHE A 266 2.81 8.99 8.12
C PHE A 266 2.58 7.85 9.09
N THR A 267 2.31 8.21 10.35
CA THR A 267 2.19 7.25 11.45
C THR A 267 0.76 6.74 11.64
N ARG A 268 0.61 5.65 12.40
CA ARG A 268 -0.70 5.09 12.74
C ARG A 268 -1.60 6.09 13.44
N ARG A 269 -1.05 6.89 14.36
CA ARG A 269 -1.78 7.99 15.02
C ARG A 269 -2.31 9.00 14.01
N LYS A 270 -1.49 9.44 13.05
CA LYS A 270 -1.91 10.36 11.99
C LYS A 270 -3.00 9.74 11.11
N PHE A 271 -2.87 8.46 10.77
CA PHE A 271 -3.94 7.74 10.04
C PHE A 271 -5.26 7.71 10.80
N ARG A 272 -5.26 7.46 12.12
CA ARG A 272 -6.48 7.48 12.94
C ARG A 272 -7.14 8.85 12.96
N ILE A 273 -6.36 9.91 13.12
CA ILE A 273 -6.85 11.29 13.11
C ILE A 273 -7.46 11.61 11.74
N LEU A 274 -6.74 11.33 10.66
CA LEU A 274 -7.19 11.54 9.29
C LEU A 274 -8.49 10.78 9.02
N LYS A 275 -8.53 9.48 9.33
CA LYS A 275 -9.73 8.64 9.20
C LYS A 275 -10.93 9.22 9.97
N SER A 276 -10.72 9.68 11.20
CA SER A 276 -11.78 10.27 12.02
C SER A 276 -12.33 11.55 11.38
N LYS A 277 -11.44 12.43 10.88
CA LYS A 277 -11.83 13.63 10.14
C LYS A 277 -12.63 13.28 8.88
N LEU A 278 -12.10 12.42 8.02
CA LEU A 278 -12.75 12.02 6.76
C LEU A 278 -14.15 11.45 7.00
N LYS A 279 -14.30 10.57 7.99
CA LYS A 279 -15.61 9.98 8.32
C LYS A 279 -16.68 10.99 8.68
N LYS A 280 -16.32 12.08 9.37
CA LYS A 280 -17.28 13.15 9.71
C LYS A 280 -17.85 13.84 8.46
N HIS A 281 -17.12 13.78 7.35
CA HIS A 281 -17.53 14.36 6.07
C HIS A 281 -18.12 13.33 5.09
N CYS A 282 -18.16 12.05 5.45
CA CYS A 282 -18.80 11.00 4.65
C CYS A 282 -20.28 10.76 5.06
N SER A 283 -20.80 11.56 5.98
CA SER A 283 -22.12 11.42 6.60
C SER A 283 -23.14 12.31 5.92
#